data_AF-A0A238XR37-F1
#
_entry.id   AF-A0A238XR37-F1
#
_cell.length_a   1.000
_cell.length_b   1.000
_cell.length_c   1.000
_cell.angle_alpha   90.00
_cell.angle_beta   90.00
_cell.angle_gamma   90.00
#
_symmetry.space_group_name_H-M   'P 1'
#
loop_
_entity.id
_entity.type
_entity.pdbx_description
1 polymer ?
#
loop_
_entity_poly.entity_id
_entity_poly.type
_entity_poly.pdbx_seq_one_letter_code
_entity_poly.pdbx_strand_id
1 'polypeptide(L)'
;MAGEAVRTSVAAPAPERTNRWRTVDIVVAAVLGVAFGVVFWAWNLFAEVAGTPLDFFPPIKGLLNGVFLMPGVVAGLLIRKPGAAVFASTLAAAVSLLLGSPYGGIIVVYGLVQGLGGELGFLLTRYRTFGWGTALLAAATAGLSTSILDLSLYYPVSGEYPLWAFTLPYLAFTVLSSVLLAGVVGLLLVRALARTGALSSFAAGRRRV
;
A
#
# COMPACT_ATOMS: atom_id res chain seq x y z
N MET A 1 2.41 -63.02 -9.51
CA MET A 1 3.28 -61.87 -9.84
C MET A 1 2.39 -60.66 -10.08
N ALA A 2 2.26 -59.78 -9.08
CA ALA A 2 1.90 -58.35 -9.22
C ALA A 2 1.73 -57.79 -7.79
N GLY A 3 2.83 -57.32 -7.20
CA GLY A 3 2.79 -56.59 -5.93
C GLY A 3 2.33 -55.16 -6.18
N GLU A 4 1.22 -54.79 -5.56
CA GLU A 4 0.62 -53.47 -5.63
C GLU A 4 1.51 -52.46 -4.91
N ALA A 5 2.21 -51.64 -5.69
CA ALA A 5 3.02 -50.55 -5.17
C ALA A 5 2.11 -49.37 -4.79
N VAL A 6 1.52 -49.42 -3.60
CA VAL A 6 0.88 -48.26 -2.96
C VAL A 6 1.98 -47.25 -2.62
N ARG A 7 2.20 -46.28 -3.52
CA ARG A 7 3.01 -45.11 -3.20
C ARG A 7 2.23 -44.26 -2.19
N THR A 8 2.57 -44.37 -0.92
CA THR A 8 2.18 -43.38 0.09
C THR A 8 2.69 -42.01 -0.38
N SER A 9 1.77 -41.13 -0.75
CA SER A 9 2.07 -39.72 -1.04
C SER A 9 2.59 -39.09 0.25
N VAL A 10 3.91 -39.13 0.45
CA VAL A 10 4.58 -38.36 1.50
C VAL A 10 4.18 -36.91 1.28
N ALA A 11 3.44 -36.34 2.24
CA ALA A 11 3.05 -34.94 2.19
C ALA A 11 4.30 -34.10 1.97
N ALA A 12 4.36 -33.39 0.84
CA ALA A 12 5.49 -32.56 0.51
C ALA A 12 5.75 -31.59 1.68
N PRO A 13 7.01 -31.44 2.14
CA PRO A 13 7.33 -30.56 3.25
C PRO A 13 6.79 -29.16 2.95
N ALA A 14 6.15 -28.55 3.95
CA ALA A 14 5.60 -27.21 3.81
C ALA A 14 6.72 -26.27 3.34
N PRO A 15 6.52 -25.50 2.25
CA PRO A 15 7.60 -24.71 1.66
C PRO A 15 8.14 -23.71 2.68
N GLU A 16 9.46 -23.70 2.86
CA GLU A 16 10.14 -22.73 3.72
C GLU A 16 9.77 -21.31 3.32
N ARG A 17 9.45 -20.48 4.32
CA ARG A 17 9.19 -19.05 4.12
C ARG A 17 10.51 -18.32 3.89
N THR A 18 10.95 -18.28 2.65
CA THR A 18 12.15 -17.54 2.26
C THR A 18 11.82 -16.06 2.01
N ASN A 19 12.65 -15.15 2.51
CA ASN A 19 12.56 -13.72 2.20
C ASN A 19 13.07 -13.36 0.79
N ARG A 20 13.57 -14.34 0.02
CA ARG A 20 14.05 -14.13 -1.35
C ARG A 20 12.88 -13.91 -2.30
N TRP A 21 12.95 -12.85 -3.11
CA TRP A 21 12.00 -12.59 -4.18
C TRP A 21 12.12 -13.66 -5.28
N ARG A 22 10.98 -14.14 -5.77
CA ARG A 22 10.89 -14.97 -6.97
C ARG A 22 10.50 -14.09 -8.15
N THR A 23 10.80 -14.52 -9.36
CA THR A 23 10.41 -13.79 -10.58
C THR A 23 8.92 -13.47 -10.61
N VAL A 24 8.07 -14.42 -10.20
CA VAL A 24 6.62 -14.22 -10.12
C VAL A 24 6.21 -13.13 -9.13
N ASP A 25 6.94 -12.95 -8.03
CA ASP A 25 6.66 -11.88 -7.06
C ASP A 25 6.97 -10.52 -7.67
N ILE A 26 8.10 -10.40 -8.39
CA ILE A 26 8.51 -9.17 -9.08
C ILE A 26 7.48 -8.80 -10.15
N VAL A 27 7.08 -9.77 -10.98
CA VAL A 27 6.12 -9.53 -12.06
C VAL A 27 4.77 -9.11 -11.50
N VAL A 28 4.28 -9.75 -10.43
CA VAL A 28 2.99 -9.37 -9.84
C VAL A 28 3.07 -8.03 -9.11
N ALA A 29 4.16 -7.74 -8.41
CA ALA A 29 4.39 -6.41 -7.85
C ALA A 29 4.39 -5.34 -8.95
N ALA A 30 5.00 -5.65 -10.09
CA ALA A 30 5.06 -4.75 -11.23
C ALA A 30 3.68 -4.50 -11.85
N VAL A 31 2.92 -5.56 -12.10
CA VAL A 31 1.55 -5.46 -12.64
C VAL A 31 0.65 -4.67 -11.68
N LEU A 32 0.74 -4.93 -10.37
CA LEU A 32 0.01 -4.14 -9.36
C LEU A 32 0.44 -2.68 -9.38
N GLY A 33 1.74 -2.41 -9.41
CA GLY A 33 2.28 -1.04 -9.49
C GLY A 33 1.76 -0.31 -10.73
N VAL A 34 1.76 -0.95 -11.90
CA VAL A 34 1.22 -0.37 -13.14
C VAL A 34 -0.29 -0.11 -13.04
N ALA A 35 -1.07 -1.09 -12.58
CA ALA A 35 -2.51 -0.95 -12.44
C ALA A 35 -2.87 0.19 -11.48
N PHE A 36 -2.21 0.25 -10.33
CA PHE A 36 -2.38 1.34 -9.38
C PHE A 36 -1.79 2.66 -9.86
N GLY A 37 -0.77 2.66 -10.73
CA GLY A 37 -0.22 3.87 -11.32
C GLY A 37 -1.22 4.58 -12.23
N VAL A 38 -2.04 3.83 -12.97
CA VAL A 38 -3.18 4.39 -13.73
C VAL A 38 -4.23 4.96 -12.77
N VAL A 39 -4.53 4.26 -11.68
CA VAL A 39 -5.45 4.75 -10.64
C VAL A 39 -4.91 6.03 -9.98
N PHE A 40 -3.62 6.10 -9.68
CA PHE A 40 -2.97 7.29 -9.14
C PHE A 40 -3.11 8.46 -10.08
N TRP A 41 -2.80 8.25 -11.36
CA TRP A 41 -2.92 9.30 -12.36
C TRP A 41 -4.36 9.85 -12.42
N ALA A 42 -5.36 8.98 -12.51
CA ALA A 42 -6.76 9.40 -12.49
C ALA A 42 -7.15 10.08 -11.17
N TRP A 43 -6.64 9.58 -10.04
CA TRP A 43 -6.91 10.13 -8.71
C TRP A 43 -6.26 11.50 -8.51
N ASN A 44 -5.10 11.78 -9.10
CA ASN A 44 -4.49 13.11 -9.09
C ASN A 44 -5.44 14.14 -9.72
N LEU A 45 -6.01 13.83 -10.90
CA LEU A 45 -6.96 14.71 -11.57
C LEU A 45 -8.25 14.90 -10.74
N PHE A 46 -8.74 13.82 -10.15
CA PHE A 46 -9.90 13.89 -9.28
C PHE A 46 -9.64 14.71 -8.01
N ALA A 47 -8.51 14.50 -7.35
CA ALA A 47 -8.15 15.17 -6.10
C ALA A 47 -7.95 16.68 -6.29
N GLU A 48 -7.49 17.11 -7.46
CA GLU A 48 -7.39 18.52 -7.82
C GLU A 48 -8.77 19.19 -7.85
N VAL A 49 -9.73 18.58 -8.55
CA VAL A 49 -11.11 19.11 -8.66
C VAL A 49 -11.87 18.98 -7.34
N ALA A 50 -11.72 17.84 -6.66
CA ALA A 50 -12.36 17.58 -5.37
C ALA A 50 -11.75 18.40 -4.23
N GLY A 51 -10.54 18.94 -4.40
CA GLY A 51 -9.85 19.75 -3.41
C GLY A 51 -10.46 21.15 -3.23
N THR A 52 -10.94 21.79 -4.30
CA THR A 52 -11.53 23.13 -4.27
C THR A 52 -12.72 23.27 -3.31
N PRO A 53 -13.74 22.38 -3.33
CA PRO A 53 -14.85 22.48 -2.38
C PRO A 53 -14.44 22.19 -0.93
N LEU A 54 -13.21 21.72 -0.67
CA LEU A 54 -12.71 21.42 0.68
C LEU A 54 -11.91 22.60 1.29
N ASP A 55 -11.76 23.71 0.57
CA ASP A 55 -11.02 24.90 1.03
C ASP A 55 -11.66 25.59 2.26
N PHE A 56 -12.95 25.33 2.54
CA PHE A 56 -13.59 25.85 3.76
C PHE A 56 -12.98 25.27 5.05
N PHE A 57 -12.39 24.08 4.98
CA PHE A 57 -11.69 23.45 6.09
C PHE A 57 -10.47 22.71 5.56
N PRO A 58 -9.38 23.44 5.24
CA PRO A 58 -8.21 22.91 4.55
C PRO A 58 -7.64 21.58 5.09
N PRO A 59 -7.64 21.30 6.41
CA PRO A 59 -7.13 20.03 6.92
C PRO A 59 -7.87 18.79 6.41
N ILE A 60 -9.14 18.91 6.00
CA ILE A 60 -9.95 17.80 5.51
C ILE A 60 -9.41 17.20 4.21
N LYS A 61 -8.61 17.96 3.45
CA LYS A 61 -7.94 17.48 2.24
C LYS A 61 -7.06 16.25 2.50
N GLY A 62 -6.60 16.06 3.73
CA GLY A 62 -5.91 14.84 4.16
C GLY A 62 -6.72 13.56 3.88
N LEU A 63 -8.06 13.63 3.82
CA LEU A 63 -8.90 12.49 3.47
C LEU A 63 -8.69 11.99 2.04
N LEU A 64 -8.16 12.80 1.13
CA LEU A 64 -7.90 12.39 -0.26
C LEU A 64 -6.62 11.55 -0.40
N ASN A 65 -5.76 11.55 0.63
CA ASN A 65 -4.47 10.85 0.56
C ASN A 65 -4.62 9.32 0.53
N GLY A 66 -5.61 8.75 1.23
CA GLY A 66 -5.69 7.30 1.49
C GLY A 66 -5.56 6.38 0.28
N VAL A 67 -6.02 6.81 -0.90
CA VAL A 67 -5.92 6.03 -2.16
C VAL A 67 -4.47 5.85 -2.59
N PHE A 68 -3.62 6.86 -2.40
CA PHE A 68 -2.20 6.80 -2.78
C PHE A 68 -1.40 5.78 -1.95
N LEU A 69 -1.94 5.32 -0.81
CA LEU A 69 -1.23 4.38 0.05
C LEU A 69 -1.64 2.92 -0.23
N MET A 70 -2.71 2.71 -1.00
CA MET A 70 -3.20 1.37 -1.35
C MET A 70 -2.14 0.45 -1.98
N PRO A 71 -1.30 0.90 -2.94
CA PRO A 71 -0.45 -0.04 -3.68
C PRO A 71 0.59 -0.69 -2.77
N GLY A 72 1.16 0.11 -1.86
CA GLY A 72 2.13 -0.37 -0.89
C GLY A 72 1.52 -1.40 0.06
N VAL A 73 0.35 -1.08 0.64
CA VAL A 73 -0.32 -1.98 1.60
C VAL A 73 -0.80 -3.27 0.90
N VAL A 74 -1.42 -3.16 -0.28
CA VAL A 74 -1.93 -4.30 -1.04
C VAL A 74 -0.78 -5.22 -1.48
N ALA A 75 0.30 -4.66 -2.04
CA ALA A 75 1.46 -5.45 -2.45
C ALA A 75 2.16 -6.12 -1.26
N GLY A 76 2.31 -5.42 -0.13
CA GLY A 76 2.89 -5.98 1.09
C GLY A 76 2.07 -7.15 1.66
N LEU A 77 0.74 -7.01 1.69
CA LEU A 77 -0.17 -8.07 2.14
C LEU A 77 -0.19 -9.28 1.19
N LEU A 78 -0.02 -9.03 -0.10
CA LEU A 78 -0.06 -10.06 -1.14
C LEU A 78 1.25 -10.86 -1.23
N ILE A 79 2.37 -10.15 -1.39
CA ILE A 79 3.68 -10.74 -1.66
C ILE A 79 4.33 -11.24 -0.37
N ARG A 80 4.08 -10.55 0.75
CA ARG A 80 4.55 -10.94 2.09
C ARG A 80 6.07 -11.05 2.21
N LYS A 81 6.79 -10.16 1.51
CA LYS A 81 8.26 -10.08 1.50
C LYS A 81 8.70 -8.65 1.76
N PRO A 82 9.87 -8.47 2.39
CA PRO A 82 10.43 -7.14 2.61
C PRO A 82 10.71 -6.45 1.28
N GLY A 83 10.38 -5.16 1.23
CA GLY A 83 10.48 -4.26 0.09
C GLY A 83 9.27 -4.27 -0.84
N ALA A 84 8.25 -5.09 -0.58
CA ALA A 84 7.10 -5.23 -1.48
C ALA A 84 6.24 -3.96 -1.49
N ALA A 85 6.06 -3.30 -0.34
CA ALA A 85 5.29 -2.07 -0.27
C ALA A 85 6.03 -0.94 -0.98
N VAL A 86 7.33 -0.80 -0.71
CA VAL A 86 8.21 0.20 -1.34
C VAL A 86 8.23 0.06 -2.86
N PHE A 87 8.42 -1.15 -3.36
CA PHE A 87 8.52 -1.40 -4.79
C PHE A 87 7.22 -1.02 -5.52
N ALA A 88 6.07 -1.48 -5.02
CA ALA A 88 4.79 -1.26 -5.67
C ALA A 88 4.36 0.21 -5.63
N SER A 89 4.55 0.92 -4.52
CA SER A 89 4.19 2.34 -4.40
C SER A 89 5.09 3.23 -5.26
N THR A 90 6.40 2.98 -5.26
CA THR A 90 7.35 3.74 -6.08
C THR A 90 7.08 3.52 -7.56
N LEU A 91 6.80 2.28 -7.96
CA LEU A 91 6.45 1.98 -9.34
C LEU A 91 5.10 2.59 -9.75
N ALA A 92 4.08 2.55 -8.89
CA ALA A 92 2.81 3.21 -9.14
C ALA A 92 2.99 4.72 -9.33
N ALA A 93 3.79 5.36 -8.49
CA ALA A 93 4.12 6.77 -8.64
C ALA A 93 4.91 7.06 -9.93
N ALA A 94 5.88 6.22 -10.30
CA ALA A 94 6.63 6.36 -11.55
C ALA A 94 5.73 6.22 -12.78
N VAL A 95 4.80 5.26 -12.78
CA VAL A 95 3.82 5.10 -13.87
C VAL A 95 2.89 6.31 -13.92
N SER A 96 2.40 6.79 -12.77
CA SER A 96 1.57 8.00 -12.72
C SER A 96 2.32 9.23 -13.25
N LEU A 97 3.63 9.34 -13.00
CA LEU A 97 4.47 10.40 -13.56
C LEU A 97 4.52 10.30 -15.09
N LEU A 98 4.78 9.09 -15.62
CA LEU A 98 4.85 8.85 -17.07
C LEU A 98 3.54 9.13 -17.80
N LEU A 99 2.40 8.97 -17.12
CA LEU A 99 1.07 9.32 -17.65
C LEU A 99 0.77 10.83 -17.60
N GLY A 100 1.70 11.65 -17.12
CA GLY A 100 1.55 13.11 -17.05
C GLY A 100 0.92 13.59 -15.75
N SER A 101 1.49 13.19 -14.61
CA SER A 101 1.06 13.70 -13.29
C SER A 101 1.25 15.23 -13.20
N PRO A 102 0.25 16.00 -12.71
CA PRO A 102 0.34 17.45 -12.58
C PRO A 102 1.42 17.90 -11.59
N TYR A 103 1.78 17.04 -10.64
CA TYR A 103 2.79 17.32 -9.61
C TYR A 103 4.23 17.10 -10.11
N GLY A 104 4.42 16.57 -11.32
CA GLY A 104 5.76 16.28 -11.86
C GLY A 104 6.54 15.26 -11.03
N GLY A 105 7.87 15.34 -11.08
CA GLY A 105 8.78 14.31 -10.55
C GLY A 105 8.69 14.04 -9.03
N ILE A 106 8.16 15.00 -8.26
CA ILE A 106 8.04 14.86 -6.79
C ILE A 106 7.16 13.67 -6.40
N ILE A 107 6.22 13.26 -7.26
CA ILE A 107 5.32 12.13 -6.99
C ILE A 107 6.08 10.82 -6.77
N VAL A 108 7.25 10.64 -7.38
CA VAL A 108 8.09 9.44 -7.19
C VAL A 108 8.70 9.42 -5.80
N VAL A 109 9.14 10.58 -5.29
CA VAL A 109 9.61 10.72 -3.90
C VAL A 109 8.48 10.41 -2.93
N TYR A 110 7.28 10.89 -3.23
CA TYR A 110 6.07 10.55 -2.48
C TYR A 110 5.80 9.05 -2.47
N GLY A 111 5.84 8.38 -3.62
CA GLY A 111 5.67 6.93 -3.72
C GLY A 111 6.71 6.17 -2.91
N LEU A 112 7.96 6.63 -2.90
CA LEU A 112 9.04 6.03 -2.11
C LEU A 112 8.79 6.18 -0.60
N VAL A 113 8.49 7.40 -0.12
CA VAL A 113 8.26 7.68 1.30
C VAL A 113 6.99 7.01 1.83
N GLN A 114 5.93 6.97 1.03
CA GLN A 114 4.70 6.24 1.33
C GLN A 114 4.97 4.74 1.45
N GLY A 115 5.73 4.20 0.50
CA GLY A 115 6.17 2.81 0.49
C GLY A 115 6.97 2.44 1.72
N LEU A 116 7.96 3.27 2.07
CA LEU A 116 8.79 3.09 3.27
C LEU A 116 7.96 3.15 4.55
N GLY A 117 7.01 4.09 4.62
CA GLY A 117 6.06 4.17 5.74
C GLY A 117 5.20 2.91 5.84
N GLY A 118 4.70 2.37 4.72
CA GLY A 118 3.96 1.10 4.72
C GLY A 118 4.82 -0.09 5.14
N GLU A 119 6.03 -0.17 4.62
CA GLU A 119 7.02 -1.21 4.93
C GLU A 119 7.37 -1.21 6.43
N LEU A 120 7.43 -0.04 7.07
CA LEU A 120 7.64 0.09 8.51
C LEU A 120 6.56 -0.68 9.30
N GLY A 121 5.29 -0.57 8.92
CA GLY A 121 4.22 -1.30 9.61
C GLY A 121 4.31 -2.81 9.45
N PHE A 122 4.71 -3.30 8.27
CA PHE A 122 5.01 -4.73 8.09
C PHE A 122 6.23 -5.17 8.91
N LEU A 123 7.26 -4.33 8.97
CA LEU A 123 8.47 -4.58 9.75
C LEU A 123 8.20 -4.61 11.25
N LEU A 124 7.30 -3.77 11.77
CA LEU A 124 6.87 -3.78 13.17
C LEU A 124 6.24 -5.12 13.57
N THR A 125 5.51 -5.76 12.65
CA THR A 125 4.99 -7.14 12.83
C THR A 125 6.01 -8.23 12.50
N ARG A 126 7.25 -7.85 12.15
CA ARG A 126 8.35 -8.71 11.71
C ARG A 126 7.97 -9.65 10.56
N TYR A 127 7.04 -9.23 9.69
CA TYR A 127 6.50 -10.06 8.59
C TYR A 127 5.90 -11.40 9.06
N ARG A 128 5.43 -11.48 10.31
CA ARG A 128 4.88 -12.72 10.88
C ARG A 128 3.39 -12.88 10.59
N THR A 129 2.66 -11.77 10.63
CA THR A 129 1.19 -11.72 10.47
C THR A 129 0.81 -10.82 9.30
N PHE A 130 -0.28 -11.14 8.61
CA PHE A 130 -0.77 -10.37 7.44
C PHE A 130 -2.31 -10.24 7.47
N GLY A 131 -2.89 -10.21 8.66
CA GLY A 131 -4.33 -10.01 8.85
C GLY A 131 -4.68 -8.54 9.07
N TRP A 132 -5.86 -8.29 9.65
CA TRP A 132 -6.36 -6.96 9.97
C TRP A 132 -5.34 -6.08 10.70
N GLY A 133 -4.77 -6.56 11.82
CA GLY A 133 -3.83 -5.76 12.61
C GLY A 133 -2.63 -5.26 11.81
N THR A 134 -2.03 -6.11 10.98
CA THR A 134 -0.90 -5.72 10.12
C THR A 134 -1.32 -4.75 9.03
N ALA A 135 -2.48 -4.98 8.39
CA ALA A 135 -2.98 -4.11 7.33
C ALA A 135 -3.26 -2.68 7.84
N LEU A 136 -3.92 -2.57 8.99
CA LEU A 136 -4.21 -1.29 9.64
C LEU A 136 -2.93 -0.60 10.11
N LEU A 137 -1.97 -1.35 10.67
CA LEU A 137 -0.70 -0.79 11.11
C LEU A 137 0.14 -0.27 9.94
N ALA A 138 0.26 -1.05 8.86
CA ALA A 138 0.96 -0.62 7.64
C ALA A 138 0.31 0.61 7.00
N ALA A 139 -1.02 0.66 6.97
CA ALA A 139 -1.74 1.82 6.47
C ALA A 139 -1.55 3.06 7.36
N ALA A 140 -1.55 2.89 8.68
CA ALA A 140 -1.32 3.98 9.62
C ALA A 140 0.10 4.54 9.51
N THR A 141 1.12 3.68 9.45
CA THR A 141 2.53 4.12 9.33
C THR A 141 2.81 4.77 7.98
N ALA A 142 2.16 4.31 6.90
CA ALA A 142 2.21 4.96 5.60
C ALA A 142 1.51 6.33 5.63
N GLY A 143 0.35 6.43 6.29
CA GLY A 143 -0.37 7.70 6.45
C GLY A 143 0.45 8.73 7.23
N LEU A 144 1.14 8.28 8.27
CA LEU A 144 2.06 9.10 9.05
C LEU A 144 3.24 9.59 8.22
N SER A 145 3.90 8.72 7.43
CA SER A 145 5.04 9.14 6.60
C SER A 145 4.63 10.17 5.55
N THR A 146 3.44 9.99 4.95
CA THR A 146 2.86 10.95 3.99
C THR A 146 2.57 12.29 4.66
N SER A 147 1.91 12.26 5.82
CA SER A 147 1.59 13.48 6.57
C SER A 147 2.84 14.25 6.95
N ILE A 148 3.89 13.56 7.42
CA ILE A 148 5.17 14.18 7.77
C ILE A 148 5.79 14.84 6.54
N LEU A 149 5.75 14.19 5.37
CA LEU A 149 6.28 14.74 4.14
C LEU A 149 5.51 15.99 3.70
N ASP A 150 4.18 15.95 3.70
CA ASP A 150 3.32 17.09 3.36
C ASP A 150 3.55 18.28 4.28
N LEU A 151 3.58 18.02 5.59
CA LEU A 151 3.80 19.05 6.61
C LEU A 151 5.23 19.60 6.55
N SER A 152 6.17 18.90 5.91
CA SER A 152 7.54 19.40 5.73
C SER A 152 7.71 20.21 4.44
N LEU A 153 7.02 19.83 3.36
CA LEU A 153 7.20 20.42 2.04
C LEU A 153 6.20 21.53 1.73
N TYR A 154 4.93 21.35 2.09
CA TYR A 154 3.83 22.21 1.66
C TYR A 154 3.17 22.96 2.81
N TYR A 155 3.10 22.36 4.00
CA TYR A 155 2.40 22.93 5.14
C TYR A 155 3.28 22.99 6.41
N PRO A 156 4.42 23.70 6.35
CA PRO A 156 5.31 23.82 7.50
C PRO A 156 4.60 24.51 8.67
N VAL A 157 4.75 23.92 9.86
CA VAL A 157 4.16 24.45 11.11
C VAL A 157 4.61 25.89 11.30
N SER A 158 3.65 26.80 11.24
CA SER A 158 3.88 28.25 11.18
C SER A 158 2.62 28.99 11.63
N GLY A 159 2.66 30.34 11.62
CA GLY A 159 1.46 31.14 11.90
C GLY A 159 0.32 30.89 10.90
N GLU A 160 0.65 30.55 9.66
CA GLU A 160 -0.32 30.21 8.60
C GLU A 160 -0.88 28.78 8.76
N TYR A 161 -0.06 27.85 9.26
CA TYR A 161 -0.44 26.46 9.54
C TYR A 161 -0.26 26.14 11.04
N PRO A 162 -1.19 26.56 11.91
CA PRO A 162 -1.07 26.34 13.34
C PRO A 162 -1.14 24.85 13.70
N LEU A 163 -0.37 24.44 14.69
CA LEU A 163 -0.28 23.04 15.14
C LEU A 163 -1.66 22.44 15.45
N TRP A 164 -2.48 23.16 16.21
CA TRP A 164 -3.77 22.68 16.71
C TRP A 164 -4.90 22.80 15.68
N ALA A 165 -4.89 23.83 14.85
CA ALA A 165 -5.96 24.12 13.91
C ALA A 165 -5.77 23.42 12.56
N PHE A 166 -4.51 23.18 12.15
CA PHE A 166 -4.20 22.63 10.83
C PHE A 166 -3.41 21.32 10.91
N THR A 167 -2.22 21.35 11.54
CA THR A 167 -1.26 20.24 11.47
C THR A 167 -1.82 18.93 12.05
N LEU A 168 -2.35 18.97 13.28
CA LEU A 168 -2.89 17.79 13.94
C LEU A 168 -4.16 17.26 13.26
N PRO A 169 -5.15 18.11 12.90
CA PRO A 169 -6.30 17.64 12.13
C PRO A 169 -5.92 17.04 10.78
N TYR A 170 -5.01 17.66 10.01
CA TYR A 170 -4.59 17.16 8.70
C TYR A 170 -3.94 15.78 8.79
N LEU A 171 -3.04 15.60 9.78
CA LEU A 171 -2.43 14.32 10.08
C LEU A 171 -3.49 13.28 10.46
N ALA A 172 -4.43 13.64 11.33
CA ALA A 172 -5.50 12.74 11.76
C ALA A 172 -6.38 12.28 10.58
N PHE A 173 -6.78 13.21 9.71
CA PHE A 173 -7.56 12.88 8.51
C PHE A 173 -6.78 12.01 7.52
N THR A 174 -5.50 12.31 7.31
CA THR A 174 -4.63 11.52 6.43
C THR A 174 -4.46 10.10 6.94
N VAL A 175 -4.18 9.92 8.23
CA VAL A 175 -4.06 8.60 8.86
C VAL A 175 -5.39 7.87 8.82
N LEU A 176 -6.50 8.53 9.16
CA LEU A 176 -7.84 7.92 9.12
C LEU A 176 -8.18 7.42 7.72
N SER A 177 -8.00 8.26 6.70
CA SER A 177 -8.24 7.88 5.30
C SER A 177 -7.33 6.75 4.85
N SER A 178 -6.05 6.79 5.22
CA SER A 178 -5.10 5.71 4.91
C SER A 178 -5.55 4.38 5.52
N VAL A 179 -5.94 4.38 6.80
CA VAL A 179 -6.40 3.18 7.50
C VAL A 179 -7.67 2.61 6.84
N LEU A 180 -8.63 3.46 6.48
CA LEU A 180 -9.88 3.02 5.85
C LEU A 180 -9.67 2.55 4.41
N LEU A 181 -8.96 3.31 3.59
CA LEU A 181 -8.78 3.02 2.18
C LEU A 181 -7.65 2.01 1.95
N ALA A 182 -6.43 2.31 2.36
CA ALA A 182 -5.30 1.39 2.17
C ALA A 182 -5.36 0.17 3.09
N GLY A 183 -5.75 0.36 4.36
CA GLY A 183 -5.83 -0.74 5.33
C GLY A 183 -7.05 -1.64 5.12
N VAL A 184 -8.25 -1.09 5.29
CA VAL A 184 -9.50 -1.88 5.23
C VAL A 184 -9.82 -2.29 3.80
N VAL A 185 -10.00 -1.33 2.88
CA VAL A 185 -10.36 -1.65 1.49
C VAL A 185 -9.25 -2.45 0.80
N GLY A 186 -7.98 -2.09 1.02
CA GLY A 186 -6.84 -2.84 0.49
C GLY A 186 -6.82 -4.30 0.97
N LEU A 187 -7.08 -4.58 2.25
CA LEU A 187 -7.16 -5.96 2.74
C LEU A 187 -8.35 -6.72 2.16
N LEU A 188 -9.51 -6.06 2.03
CA LEU A 188 -10.69 -6.66 1.39
C LEU A 188 -10.42 -6.98 -0.07
N LEU A 189 -9.70 -6.12 -0.79
CA LEU A 189 -9.28 -6.36 -2.17
C LEU A 189 -8.38 -7.60 -2.27
N VAL A 190 -7.37 -7.72 -1.41
CA VAL A 190 -6.49 -8.91 -1.35
C VAL A 190 -7.31 -10.17 -1.07
N ARG A 191 -8.29 -10.11 -0.15
CA ARG A 191 -9.19 -11.23 0.14
C ARG A 191 -10.09 -11.59 -1.04
N ALA A 192 -10.62 -10.60 -1.75
CA ALA A 192 -11.44 -10.83 -2.93
C ALA A 192 -10.63 -11.50 -4.04
N LEU A 193 -9.41 -11.00 -4.31
CA LEU A 193 -8.47 -11.62 -5.25
C LEU A 193 -8.06 -13.04 -4.84
N ALA A 194 -7.97 -13.32 -3.54
CA ALA A 194 -7.66 -14.67 -3.07
C ALA A 194 -8.80 -15.65 -3.34
N ARG A 195 -10.05 -15.18 -3.36
CA ARG A 195 -11.23 -16.01 -3.64
C ARG A 195 -11.40 -16.35 -5.12
N THR A 196 -10.81 -15.59 -6.05
CA THR A 196 -10.91 -15.87 -7.49
C THR A 196 -9.95 -16.98 -7.96
N GLY A 197 -9.10 -17.50 -7.08
CA GLY A 197 -8.11 -18.54 -7.44
C GLY A 197 -6.89 -18.01 -8.21
N ALA A 198 -6.92 -16.76 -8.67
CA ALA A 198 -5.80 -16.08 -9.33
C ALA A 198 -4.54 -16.00 -8.45
N LEU A 199 -4.70 -16.10 -7.13
CA LEU A 199 -3.60 -16.06 -6.16
C LEU A 199 -3.12 -17.44 -5.68
N SER A 200 -3.55 -18.54 -6.30
CA SER A 200 -3.17 -19.91 -5.91
C SER A 200 -1.64 -20.13 -5.87
N SER A 201 -0.90 -19.41 -6.72
CA SER A 201 0.57 -19.42 -6.74
C SER A 201 1.22 -18.66 -5.56
N PHE A 202 0.49 -17.78 -4.87
CA PHE A 202 1.01 -16.87 -3.85
C PHE A 202 0.79 -17.33 -2.40
N ALA A 203 1.59 -16.79 -1.49
CA ALA A 203 1.44 -17.05 -0.06
C ALA A 203 0.07 -16.60 0.48
N ALA A 204 -0.54 -15.57 -0.13
CA ALA A 204 -1.90 -15.11 0.19
C ALA A 204 -3.01 -16.10 -0.23
N GLY A 205 -2.83 -16.87 -1.31
CA GLY A 205 -3.77 -17.93 -1.68
C GLY A 205 -3.65 -19.20 -0.83
N ARG A 206 -2.46 -19.48 -0.27
CA ARG A 206 -2.17 -20.68 0.53
C ARG A 206 -2.60 -20.61 2.01
N ARG A 207 -2.89 -19.42 2.54
CA ARG A 207 -3.50 -19.22 3.86
C ARG A 207 -4.55 -18.13 3.74
N ARG A 208 -5.84 -18.49 3.94
CA ARG A 208 -6.95 -17.53 4.03
C ARG A 208 -6.51 -16.35 4.91
N VAL A 209 -6.60 -15.16 4.33
CA VAL A 209 -6.34 -13.88 5.00
C VAL A 209 -7.56 -13.50 5.81
#